data_AF-A0A961NKE4-F1
#
_entry.id   AF-A0A961NKE4-F1
#
_cell.length_a   1.000
_cell.length_b   1.000
_cell.length_c   1.000
_cell.angle_alpha   90.00
_cell.angle_beta   90.00
_cell.angle_gamma   90.00
#
_symmetry.space_group_name_H-M   'P 1'
#
loop_
_entity.id
_entity.type
_entity.pdbx_description
1 polymer ?
#
loop_
_entity_poly.entity_id
_entity_poly.type
_entity_poly.pdbx_seq_one_letter_code
_entity_poly.pdbx_strand_id
1 'polypeptide(L)'
;MHFLAELESLLMERRDTLPQNSYTANLFKSGRDRILKKIGEEAGEVIIAAKNEDRTELIHEAADLLFHLQVLLVNEDISLGAVLTELERRHR
;
A
#
# COMPACT_ATOMS: atom_id res chain seq x y z
N MET A 1 0.18 10.30 -11.36
CA MET A 1 -0.50 10.32 -10.05
C MET A 1 -1.98 9.95 -10.11
N HIS A 2 -2.65 10.00 -11.28
CA HIS A 2 -4.06 9.60 -11.41
C HIS A 2 -4.34 8.18 -10.90
N PHE A 3 -3.51 7.21 -11.27
CA PHE A 3 -3.67 5.81 -10.88
C PHE A 3 -3.65 5.57 -9.36
N LEU A 4 -2.83 6.29 -8.59
CA LEU A 4 -2.78 6.09 -7.14
C LEU A 4 -4.06 6.59 -6.45
N ALA A 5 -4.66 7.68 -6.95
CA ALA A 5 -5.95 8.15 -6.46
C ALA A 5 -7.11 7.22 -6.87
N GLU A 6 -7.05 6.64 -8.07
CA GLU A 6 -8.00 5.59 -8.51
C GLU A 6 -7.89 4.34 -7.63
N LEU A 7 -6.66 3.93 -7.33
CA LEU A 7 -6.38 2.81 -6.45
C LEU A 7 -6.91 3.08 -5.03
N GLU A 8 -6.64 4.25 -4.45
CA GLU A 8 -7.22 4.66 -3.16
C GLU A 8 -8.76 4.56 -3.18
N SER A 9 -9.41 5.09 -4.22
CA SER A 9 -10.87 5.05 -4.36
C SER A 9 -11.40 3.62 -4.40
N LEU A 10 -10.75 2.74 -5.15
CA LEU A 10 -11.06 1.31 -5.19
C LEU A 10 -10.85 0.65 -3.81
N LEU A 11 -9.76 0.97 -3.11
CA LEU A 11 -9.48 0.41 -1.78
C LEU A 11 -10.54 0.82 -0.76
N MET A 12 -11.00 2.07 -0.78
CA MET A 12 -12.12 2.54 0.06
C MET A 12 -13.40 1.76 -0.25
N GLU A 13 -13.76 1.62 -1.53
CA GLU A 13 -14.90 0.80 -1.94
C GLU A 13 -14.78 -0.64 -1.41
N ARG A 14 -13.60 -1.25 -1.51
CA ARG A 14 -13.37 -2.63 -1.07
C ARG A 14 -13.39 -2.79 0.44
N ARG A 15 -12.94 -1.80 1.21
CA ARG A 15 -13.06 -1.77 2.67
C ARG A 15 -14.53 -1.75 3.10
N ASP A 16 -15.35 -0.98 2.40
CA ASP A 16 -16.75 -0.77 2.78
C ASP A 16 -17.67 -1.90 2.30
N THR A 17 -17.43 -2.43 1.09
CA THR A 17 -18.28 -3.46 0.46
C THR A 17 -17.84 -4.90 0.76
N LEU A 18 -16.56 -5.11 1.12
CA LEU A 18 -15.99 -6.40 1.50
C LEU A 18 -16.33 -7.59 0.56
N PRO A 19 -16.21 -7.44 -0.78
CA PRO A 19 -16.67 -8.42 -1.75
C PRO A 19 -16.00 -9.78 -1.54
N GLN A 20 -16.76 -10.84 -1.80
CA GLN A 20 -16.23 -12.21 -1.77
C GLN A 20 -15.14 -12.39 -2.83
N ASN A 21 -14.14 -13.23 -2.54
CA ASN A 21 -13.00 -13.54 -3.41
C ASN A 21 -12.08 -12.35 -3.77
N SER A 22 -12.13 -11.25 -3.02
CA SER A 22 -11.18 -10.13 -3.18
C SER A 22 -10.04 -10.24 -2.19
N TYR A 23 -8.79 -10.25 -2.68
CA TYR A 23 -7.59 -10.20 -1.85
C TYR A 23 -7.61 -9.00 -0.89
N THR A 24 -7.93 -7.81 -1.40
CA THR A 24 -8.02 -6.58 -0.61
C THR A 24 -9.10 -6.68 0.47
N ALA A 25 -10.28 -7.21 0.15
CA ALA A 25 -11.32 -7.42 1.15
C ALA A 25 -10.87 -8.38 2.27
N ASN A 26 -10.08 -9.40 1.92
CA ASN A 26 -9.51 -10.31 2.91
C ASN A 26 -8.46 -9.63 3.80
N LEU A 27 -7.67 -8.68 3.28
CA LEU A 27 -6.76 -7.88 4.11
C LEU A 27 -7.52 -7.07 5.15
N PHE A 28 -8.56 -6.34 4.72
CA PHE A 28 -9.40 -5.56 5.65
C PHE A 28 -10.11 -6.45 6.68
N LYS A 29 -10.66 -7.61 6.25
CA LYS A 29 -11.27 -8.60 7.17
C LYS A 29 -10.28 -9.20 8.17
N SER A 30 -9.02 -9.38 7.75
CA SER A 30 -7.96 -9.93 8.60
C SER A 30 -7.43 -8.90 9.61
N GLY A 31 -7.80 -7.62 9.45
CA GLY A 31 -7.49 -6.55 10.37
C GLY A 31 -6.06 -6.00 10.25
N ARG A 32 -5.81 -4.99 11.08
CA ARG A 32 -4.61 -4.15 11.08
C ARG A 32 -3.30 -4.93 11.15
N ASP A 33 -3.21 -5.93 12.03
CA ASP A 33 -1.97 -6.69 12.23
C ASP A 33 -1.53 -7.44 10.97
N ARG A 34 -2.49 -7.95 10.18
CA ARG A 34 -2.19 -8.61 8.90
C ARG A 34 -1.64 -7.62 7.88
N ILE A 35 -2.21 -6.41 7.82
CA ILE A 35 -1.77 -5.34 6.93
C ILE A 35 -0.35 -4.89 7.30
N LEU A 36 -0.10 -4.65 8.59
CA LEU A 36 1.22 -4.25 9.11
C LEU A 36 2.29 -5.32 8.83
N LYS A 37 1.94 -6.61 8.98
CA LYS A 37 2.85 -7.70 8.64
C LYS A 37 3.28 -7.64 7.16
N LYS A 38 2.33 -7.44 6.23
CA LYS A 38 2.65 -7.32 4.81
C LYS A 38 3.55 -6.12 4.53
N ILE A 39 3.32 -4.96 5.14
CA ILE A 39 4.23 -3.81 4.99
C ILE A 39 5.67 -4.16 5.40
N GLY A 40 5.85 -4.88 6.52
CA GLY A 40 7.18 -5.31 6.97
C GLY A 40 7.84 -6.33 6.04
N GLU A 41 7.05 -7.23 5.47
CA GLU A 41 7.47 -8.23 4.47
C GLU A 41 8.00 -7.53 3.20
N GLU A 42 7.17 -6.70 2.57
CA GLU A 42 7.52 -5.99 1.33
C GLU A 42 8.71 -5.04 1.51
N ALA A 43 8.78 -4.36 2.66
CA ALA A 43 9.92 -3.49 2.95
C ALA A 43 11.24 -4.28 3.04
N GLY A 44 11.19 -5.49 3.60
CA GLY A 44 12.34 -6.41 3.61
C GLY A 44 12.71 -6.89 2.21
N GLU A 45 11.71 -7.23 1.40
CA GLU A 45 11.90 -7.70 0.02
C GLU A 45 12.48 -6.61 -0.88
N VAL A 46 12.02 -5.35 -0.76
CA VAL A 46 12.64 -4.18 -1.42
C VAL A 46 14.12 -4.06 -1.08
N ILE A 47 14.48 -4.19 0.21
CA ILE A 47 15.89 -4.11 0.65
C ILE A 47 16.71 -5.23 0.01
N ILE A 48 16.19 -6.46 0.01
CA ILE A 48 16.87 -7.63 -0.55
C ILE A 48 17.03 -7.50 -2.06
N ALA A 49 15.98 -7.12 -2.78
CA ALA A 49 15.99 -6.93 -4.23
C ALA A 49 17.00 -5.85 -4.64
N ALA A 50 17.01 -4.71 -3.94
CA ALA A 50 17.99 -3.65 -4.17
C ALA A 50 19.44 -4.14 -3.93
N LYS A 51 19.67 -4.87 -2.83
CA LYS A 51 20.99 -5.42 -2.49
C LYS A 51 21.46 -6.49 -3.49
N ASN A 52 20.55 -7.17 -4.17
CA ASN A 52 20.86 -8.16 -5.20
C ASN A 52 20.96 -7.56 -6.61
N GLU A 53 20.80 -6.25 -6.76
CA GLU A 53 20.77 -5.56 -8.06
C GLU A 53 19.69 -6.11 -9.01
N ASP A 54 18.65 -6.74 -8.46
CA ASP A 54 17.53 -7.25 -9.24
C ASP A 54 16.51 -6.14 -9.48
N ARG A 55 16.64 -5.50 -10.65
CA ARG A 55 15.78 -4.38 -11.03
C ARG A 55 14.33 -4.78 -11.22
N THR A 56 14.06 -6.01 -11.68
CA THR A 56 12.69 -6.47 -11.92
C THR A 56 12.02 -6.67 -10.57
N GLU A 57 12.64 -7.42 -9.68
CA GLU A 57 12.12 -7.66 -8.34
C GLU A 57 11.96 -6.35 -7.56
N LEU A 58 12.93 -5.45 -7.64
CA LEU A 58 12.84 -4.16 -6.96
C LEU A 58 11.60 -3.35 -7.40
N ILE A 59 11.23 -3.41 -8.68
CA ILE A 59 10.01 -2.73 -9.17
C ILE A 59 8.77 -3.42 -8.62
N HIS A 60 8.74 -4.76 -8.57
CA HIS A 60 7.62 -5.52 -8.03
C HIS A 60 7.40 -5.22 -6.55
N GLU A 61 8.43 -5.36 -5.72
CA GLU A 61 8.30 -5.19 -4.26
C GLU A 61 8.08 -3.73 -3.86
N ALA A 62 8.62 -2.78 -4.63
CA ALA A 62 8.28 -1.37 -4.42
C ALA A 62 6.81 -1.09 -4.74
N ALA A 63 6.23 -1.74 -5.76
CA ALA A 63 4.82 -1.61 -6.07
C ALA A 63 3.94 -2.24 -4.97
N ASP A 64 4.31 -3.42 -4.48
CA ASP A 64 3.58 -4.11 -3.41
C ASP A 64 3.67 -3.35 -2.08
N LEU A 65 4.83 -2.76 -1.75
CA LEU A 65 4.98 -1.88 -0.60
C LEU A 65 4.07 -0.65 -0.70
N LEU A 66 4.01 0.01 -1.86
CA LEU A 66 3.14 1.16 -2.09
C LEU A 66 1.65 0.78 -2.02
N PHE A 67 1.29 -0.40 -2.53
CA PHE A 67 -0.07 -0.94 -2.44
C PHE A 67 -0.45 -1.18 -0.98
N HIS A 68 0.37 -1.93 -0.24
CA HIS A 68 0.10 -2.27 1.16
C HIS A 68 0.13 -1.04 2.07
N LEU A 69 0.94 -0.03 1.77
CA LEU A 69 0.89 1.26 2.43
C LEU A 69 -0.47 1.95 2.20
N GLN A 70 -0.99 2.01 0.97
CA GLN A 70 -2.32 2.59 0.71
C GLN A 70 -3.45 1.81 1.40
N VAL A 71 -3.37 0.48 1.46
CA VAL A 71 -4.31 -0.33 2.23
C VAL A 71 -4.30 0.07 3.71
N LEU A 72 -3.13 0.29 4.31
CA LEU A 72 -3.02 0.79 5.68
C LEU A 72 -3.63 2.19 5.83
N LEU A 73 -3.31 3.12 4.93
CA LEU A 73 -3.84 4.49 4.98
C LEU A 73 -5.38 4.49 4.95
N VAL A 74 -5.98 3.72 4.04
CA VAL A 74 -7.44 3.55 3.96
C VAL A 74 -8.01 2.86 5.20
N ASN A 75 -7.30 1.90 5.80
CA ASN A 75 -7.71 1.26 7.05
C ASN A 75 -7.71 2.23 8.24
N GLU A 76 -6.85 3.25 8.22
CA GLU A 76 -6.69 4.26 9.28
C GLU A 76 -7.46 5.57 8.98
N ASP A 77 -8.30 5.58 7.93
CA ASP A 77 -9.03 6.77 7.46
C ASP A 77 -8.11 7.98 7.12
N ILE A 78 -6.91 7.69 6.62
CA ILE A 78 -5.94 8.68 6.17
C ILE A 78 -5.91 8.70 4.64
N SER A 79 -6.03 9.87 4.03
CA SER A 79 -5.95 10.00 2.57
C SER A 79 -4.50 10.03 2.07
N LEU A 80 -4.28 9.49 0.87
CA LEU A 80 -3.02 9.64 0.14
C LEU A 80 -2.68 11.12 -0.06
N GLY A 81 -3.69 11.97 -0.28
CA GLY A 81 -3.51 13.42 -0.37
C GLY A 81 -2.86 14.05 0.85
N ALA A 82 -3.18 13.57 2.07
CA ALA A 82 -2.53 14.04 3.29
C ALA A 82 -1.03 13.66 3.32
N VAL A 83 -0.68 12.45 2.88
CA VAL A 83 0.72 12.01 2.76
C VAL A 83 1.48 12.83 1.71
N LEU A 84 0.87 13.08 0.55
CA LEU A 84 1.46 13.91 -0.51
C LEU A 84 1.70 15.35 -0.04
N THR A 85 0.76 15.93 0.71
CA THR A 85 0.91 17.26 1.31
C THR A 85 2.13 17.32 2.25
N GLU A 86 2.34 16.28 3.05
CA GLU A 86 3.52 16.19 3.92
C GLU A 86 4.81 16.04 3.12
N LEU A 87 4.82 15.27 2.03
CA LEU A 87 5.98 15.16 1.14
C LEU A 87 6.31 16.51 0.47
N GLU A 88 5.30 17.23 -0.03
CA GLU A 88 5.47 18.58 -0.58
C GLU A 88 6.04 19.55 0.46
N ARG A 89 5.57 19.46 1.70
CA ARG A 89 6.07 20.27 2.81
C ARG A 89 7.55 20.00 3.10
N ARG A 90 8.01 18.75 3.00
CA ARG A 90 9.42 18.36 3.23
C ARG A 90 10.36 18.69 2.09
N HIS A 91 9.84 18.83 0.87
CA HIS A 91 10.64 19.15 -0.31
C HIS A 91 11.04 20.64 -0.38
N ARG A 92 10.27 21.51 0.28
CA ARG A 92 10.58 22.93 0.44
C ARG A 92 11.65 23.16 1.51
#